data_AF-A0A351QYI7-F1
#
_entry.id   AF-A0A351QYI7-F1
#
_cell.length_a   1.000
_cell.length_b   1.000
_cell.length_c   1.000
_cell.angle_alpha   90.00
_cell.angle_beta   90.00
_cell.angle_gamma   90.00
#
_symmetry.space_group_name_H-M   'P 1'
#
loop_
_entity.id
_entity.type
_entity.pdbx_description
1 polymer ?
#
loop_
_entity_poly.entity_id
_entity_poly.type
_entity_poly.pdbx_seq_one_letter_code
_entity_poly.pdbx_strand_id
1 'polypeptide(L)'
;MSSTVTIEYRDNETKALIYSKDIYENVKTGLYIYKAKDINGYTPIKGTIFLFVIFFRKNYTITFYYNKKDIPEHIYGCIEINYINIDTNEKLIPSINIENINMGEYSYEAKSIDGYDIITNSKVKVILTIENPNVVIDFKYRKKESTEYIIDLKYFNIKNDGTSPIETSKGINTALEFMSSSLKYKKIIFPKGIYLIDENNPIVIKLKDITIDLNGSTLKINS
;
A
#
# COMPACT_ATOMS: atom_id res chain seq x y z
N MET A 1 -29.91 5.12 -67.98
CA MET A 1 -30.35 5.64 -66.68
C MET A 1 -29.39 5.17 -65.63
N SER A 2 -29.10 6.01 -64.66
CA SER A 2 -28.16 5.73 -63.59
C SER A 2 -28.92 5.65 -62.26
N SER A 3 -28.37 4.89 -61.30
CA SER A 3 -28.97 4.65 -60.00
C SER A 3 -28.19 5.34 -58.89
N THR A 4 -28.83 5.58 -57.76
CA THR A 4 -28.20 6.08 -56.53
C THR A 4 -28.11 4.95 -55.52
N VAL A 5 -26.93 4.78 -54.91
CA VAL A 5 -26.70 3.83 -53.81
C VAL A 5 -26.38 4.62 -52.54
N THR A 6 -27.22 4.47 -51.52
CA THR A 6 -26.99 5.03 -50.18
C THR A 6 -26.52 3.92 -49.24
N ILE A 7 -25.41 4.16 -48.52
CA ILE A 7 -24.91 3.26 -47.48
C ILE A 7 -25.20 3.88 -46.11
N GLU A 8 -25.85 3.11 -45.25
CA GLU A 8 -26.14 3.47 -43.87
C GLU A 8 -25.35 2.59 -42.91
N TYR A 9 -24.87 3.19 -41.83
CA TYR A 9 -24.16 2.53 -40.74
C TYR A 9 -25.01 2.64 -39.49
N ARG A 10 -25.55 1.51 -39.02
CA ARG A 10 -26.52 1.51 -37.93
C ARG A 10 -26.08 0.61 -36.79
N ASP A 11 -26.40 1.06 -35.58
CA ASP A 11 -26.34 0.24 -34.38
C ASP A 11 -27.30 -0.96 -34.52
N ASN A 12 -26.84 -2.16 -34.17
CA ASN A 12 -27.62 -3.37 -34.36
C ASN A 12 -28.81 -3.48 -33.40
N GLU A 13 -28.74 -2.89 -32.20
CA GLU A 13 -29.81 -2.98 -31.21
C GLU A 13 -30.81 -1.86 -31.39
N THR A 14 -30.33 -0.62 -31.32
CA THR A 14 -31.16 0.59 -31.35
C THR A 14 -31.62 0.97 -32.76
N LYS A 15 -30.97 0.41 -33.80
CA LYS A 15 -31.18 0.76 -35.22
C LYS A 15 -30.86 2.23 -35.55
N ALA A 16 -30.29 2.99 -34.61
CA ALA A 16 -29.89 4.37 -34.81
C ALA A 16 -28.72 4.47 -35.80
N LEU A 17 -28.63 5.61 -36.52
CA LEU A 17 -27.49 5.90 -37.37
C LEU A 17 -26.27 6.24 -36.49
N ILE A 18 -25.15 5.54 -36.66
CA ILE A 18 -23.93 5.72 -35.87
C ILE A 18 -22.81 6.43 -36.64
N TYR A 19 -23.00 6.65 -37.94
CA TYR A 19 -22.03 7.32 -38.80
C TYR A 19 -22.72 7.97 -40.00
N SER A 20 -22.09 8.98 -40.61
CA SER A 20 -22.63 9.66 -41.79
C SER A 20 -22.87 8.67 -42.94
N LYS A 21 -23.96 8.86 -43.68
CA LYS A 21 -24.28 8.04 -44.85
C LYS A 21 -23.32 8.33 -45.99
N ASP A 22 -22.90 7.31 -46.73
CA ASP A 22 -22.19 7.49 -47.99
C ASP A 22 -23.21 7.42 -49.15
N ILE A 23 -23.10 8.33 -50.13
CA ILE A 23 -24.03 8.40 -51.27
C ILE A 23 -23.23 8.32 -52.57
N TYR A 24 -23.54 7.32 -53.38
CA TYR A 24 -22.97 7.12 -54.71
C TYR A 24 -24.04 7.40 -55.74
N GLU A 25 -23.89 8.50 -56.46
CA GLU A 25 -24.76 8.85 -57.58
C GLU A 25 -24.26 8.24 -58.88
N ASN A 26 -25.16 8.16 -59.83
CA ASN A 26 -24.87 7.73 -61.20
C ASN A 26 -24.30 6.30 -61.35
N VAL A 27 -24.62 5.39 -60.43
CA VAL A 27 -24.18 3.99 -60.45
C VAL A 27 -24.82 3.25 -61.63
N LYS A 28 -24.00 2.54 -62.42
CA LYS A 28 -24.45 1.78 -63.60
C LYS A 28 -24.95 0.38 -63.20
N THR A 29 -25.57 -0.32 -64.15
CA THR A 29 -25.94 -1.73 -63.98
C THR A 29 -24.69 -2.59 -63.80
N GLY A 30 -24.70 -3.51 -62.82
CA GLY A 30 -23.56 -4.38 -62.53
C GLY A 30 -23.55 -4.94 -61.11
N LEU A 31 -22.54 -5.76 -60.80
CA LEU A 31 -22.28 -6.29 -59.46
C LEU A 31 -21.28 -5.41 -58.72
N TYR A 32 -21.64 -4.95 -57.53
CA TYR A 32 -20.84 -4.08 -56.68
C TYR A 32 -20.55 -4.73 -55.33
N ILE A 33 -19.37 -4.46 -54.79
CA ILE A 33 -18.91 -4.97 -53.50
C ILE A 33 -18.65 -3.78 -52.59
N TYR A 34 -19.35 -3.74 -51.46
CA TYR A 34 -19.18 -2.70 -50.45
C TYR A 34 -18.60 -3.34 -49.18
N LYS A 35 -17.61 -2.67 -48.60
CA LYS A 35 -16.98 -3.09 -47.34
C LYS A 35 -17.49 -2.22 -46.19
N ALA A 36 -17.63 -2.83 -45.02
CA ALA A 36 -17.90 -2.10 -43.78
C ALA A 36 -16.76 -1.12 -43.48
N LYS A 37 -17.10 0.03 -42.91
CA LYS A 37 -16.15 1.04 -42.47
C LYS A 37 -15.67 0.69 -41.06
N ASP A 38 -14.42 0.98 -40.75
CA ASP A 38 -13.95 0.92 -39.36
C ASP A 38 -14.51 2.13 -38.60
N ILE A 39 -15.29 1.87 -37.54
CA ILE A 39 -15.99 2.89 -36.76
C ILE A 39 -15.55 2.73 -35.30
N ASN A 40 -14.98 3.79 -34.73
CA ASN A 40 -14.49 3.77 -33.35
C ASN A 40 -15.63 3.40 -32.38
N GLY A 41 -15.35 2.48 -31.43
CA GLY A 41 -16.34 1.98 -30.47
C GLY A 41 -17.34 0.97 -31.02
N TYR A 42 -17.23 0.52 -32.28
CA TYR A 42 -18.17 -0.40 -32.93
C TYR A 42 -17.45 -1.51 -33.71
N THR A 43 -18.09 -2.68 -33.83
CA THR A 43 -17.63 -3.81 -34.65
C THR A 43 -18.70 -4.20 -35.65
N PRO A 44 -18.43 -4.25 -36.97
CA PRO A 44 -19.42 -4.63 -37.97
C PRO A 44 -19.81 -6.10 -37.84
N ILE A 45 -21.10 -6.40 -37.95
CA ILE A 45 -21.59 -7.79 -37.94
C ILE A 45 -21.19 -8.51 -39.24
N LYS A 46 -21.21 -7.78 -40.36
CA LYS A 46 -20.75 -8.29 -41.67
C LYS A 46 -19.78 -7.30 -42.28
N GLY A 47 -18.60 -7.78 -42.66
CA GLY A 47 -17.54 -6.95 -43.26
C GLY A 47 -17.79 -6.59 -44.73
N THR A 48 -18.63 -7.33 -45.45
CA THR A 48 -18.85 -7.14 -46.89
C THR A 48 -20.30 -7.41 -47.29
N ILE A 49 -20.84 -6.59 -48.19
CA ILE A 49 -22.14 -6.77 -48.83
C ILE A 49 -21.97 -6.70 -50.35
N PHE A 50 -22.61 -7.63 -51.06
CA PHE A 50 -22.70 -7.65 -52.51
C PHE A 50 -24.04 -7.06 -52.96
N LEU A 51 -24.02 -6.18 -53.96
CA LEU A 51 -25.22 -5.57 -54.52
C LEU A 51 -25.24 -5.70 -56.04
N PHE A 52 -26.31 -6.25 -56.59
CA PHE A 52 -26.56 -6.25 -58.02
C PHE A 52 -27.49 -5.10 -58.41
N VAL A 53 -26.96 -4.13 -59.15
CA VAL A 53 -27.70 -2.96 -59.65
C VAL A 53 -28.30 -3.30 -61.01
N ILE A 54 -29.61 -3.13 -61.16
CA ILE A 54 -30.38 -3.41 -62.38
C ILE A 54 -30.98 -2.13 -62.96
N PHE A 55 -31.21 -2.13 -64.28
CA PHE A 55 -31.59 -0.95 -65.05
C PHE A 55 -32.90 -0.27 -64.59
N PHE A 56 -33.86 -1.03 -64.06
CA PHE A 56 -35.20 -0.51 -63.72
C PHE A 56 -35.31 0.09 -62.32
N ARG A 57 -34.30 -0.08 -61.44
CA ARG A 57 -34.34 0.41 -60.07
C ARG A 57 -33.44 1.63 -59.90
N LYS A 58 -34.03 2.75 -59.49
CA LYS A 58 -33.30 4.02 -59.37
C LYS A 58 -32.55 4.20 -58.04
N ASN A 59 -33.04 3.61 -56.95
CA ASN A 59 -32.46 3.82 -55.61
C ASN A 59 -32.20 2.51 -54.88
N TYR A 60 -31.02 2.40 -54.28
CA TYR A 60 -30.60 1.28 -53.45
C TYR A 60 -30.13 1.78 -52.09
N THR A 61 -30.47 1.03 -51.04
CA THR A 61 -29.98 1.30 -49.69
C THR A 61 -29.31 0.04 -49.16
N ILE A 62 -28.06 0.19 -48.73
CA ILE A 62 -27.29 -0.85 -48.04
C ILE A 62 -27.17 -0.42 -46.59
N THR A 63 -27.40 -1.35 -45.67
CA THR A 63 -27.21 -1.10 -44.23
C THR A 63 -26.16 -2.05 -43.69
N PHE A 64 -25.07 -1.50 -43.16
CA PHE A 64 -24.15 -2.24 -42.30
C PHE A 64 -24.62 -2.09 -40.86
N TYR A 65 -24.87 -3.22 -40.19
CA TYR A 65 -25.17 -3.26 -38.76
C TYR A 65 -23.91 -3.51 -37.93
N TYR A 66 -23.79 -2.81 -36.80
CA TYR A 66 -22.64 -2.88 -35.91
C TYR A 66 -23.09 -3.19 -34.47
N ASN A 67 -22.29 -4.00 -33.77
CA ASN A 67 -22.41 -4.13 -32.32
C ASN A 67 -21.48 -3.10 -31.66
N LYS A 68 -21.96 -2.43 -30.61
CA LYS A 68 -21.12 -1.55 -29.79
C LYS A 68 -20.05 -2.41 -29.11
N LYS A 69 -18.81 -1.94 -29.06
CA LYS A 69 -17.76 -2.61 -28.30
C LYS A 69 -18.08 -2.41 -26.82
N ASP A 70 -18.13 -3.51 -26.06
CA ASP A 70 -18.18 -3.48 -24.60
C ASP A 70 -16.83 -2.97 -24.09
N ILE A 71 -16.67 -1.64 -24.08
CA ILE A 71 -15.57 -1.00 -23.36
C ILE A 71 -16.09 -0.82 -21.94
N PRO A 72 -15.59 -1.57 -20.94
CA PRO A 72 -16.04 -1.39 -19.57
C PRO A 72 -15.85 0.07 -19.19
N GLU A 73 -16.93 0.64 -18.68
CA GLU A 73 -17.02 2.02 -18.20
C GLU A 73 -15.91 2.22 -17.16
N HIS A 74 -14.88 3.00 -17.51
CA HIS A 74 -13.70 3.34 -16.70
C HIS A 74 -13.36 2.33 -15.59
N ILE A 75 -12.49 1.37 -15.90
CA ILE A 75 -11.93 0.50 -14.86
C ILE A 75 -10.99 1.35 -14.00
N TYR A 76 -11.41 1.60 -12.76
CA TYR A 76 -10.58 2.18 -11.73
C TYR A 76 -9.94 1.08 -10.88
N GLY A 77 -8.80 1.40 -10.29
CA GLY A 77 -8.10 0.53 -9.37
C GLY A 77 -8.17 1.01 -7.93
N CYS A 78 -7.64 0.17 -7.03
CA CYS A 78 -7.46 0.52 -5.63
C CYS A 78 -6.07 0.13 -5.10
N ILE A 79 -5.61 0.89 -4.12
CA ILE A 79 -4.35 0.62 -3.41
C ILE A 79 -4.62 0.63 -1.91
N GLU A 80 -4.32 -0.49 -1.24
CA GLU A 80 -4.26 -0.58 0.22
C GLU A 80 -2.80 -0.49 0.67
N ILE A 81 -2.51 0.36 1.65
CA ILE A 81 -1.17 0.51 2.23
C ILE A 81 -1.22 0.15 3.71
N ASN A 82 -0.45 -0.87 4.09
CA ASN A 82 -0.35 -1.38 5.44
C ASN A 82 1.00 -1.05 6.09
N TYR A 83 0.97 -0.93 7.42
CA TYR A 83 2.13 -0.69 8.27
C TYR A 83 2.17 -1.78 9.33
N ILE A 84 3.01 -2.80 9.13
CA ILE A 84 2.91 -4.08 9.84
C ILE A 84 4.17 -4.31 10.68
N ASN A 85 3.98 -4.76 11.92
CA ASN A 85 5.08 -5.30 12.73
C ASN A 85 5.53 -6.64 12.14
N ILE A 86 6.79 -6.77 11.76
CA ILE A 86 7.34 -7.99 11.14
C ILE A 86 7.32 -9.19 12.08
N ASP A 87 7.40 -8.97 13.40
CA ASP A 87 7.52 -10.04 14.38
C ASP A 87 6.14 -10.54 14.86
N THR A 88 5.16 -9.64 14.98
CA THR A 88 3.80 -9.98 15.46
C THR A 88 2.74 -10.03 14.36
N ASN A 89 3.06 -9.53 13.17
CA ASN A 89 2.13 -9.35 12.04
C ASN A 89 0.94 -8.41 12.34
N GLU A 90 1.02 -7.62 13.40
CA GLU A 90 -0.02 -6.66 13.79
C GLU A 90 0.11 -5.34 13.02
N LYS A 91 -1.03 -4.68 12.76
CA LYS A 91 -1.06 -3.33 12.19
C LYS A 91 -0.61 -2.32 13.26
N LEU A 92 0.43 -1.55 12.96
CA LEU A 92 1.01 -0.54 13.85
C LEU A 92 0.20 0.75 13.86
N ILE A 93 -0.35 1.11 12.71
CA ILE A 93 -1.24 2.25 12.50
C ILE A 93 -2.33 1.86 11.49
N PRO A 94 -3.44 2.61 11.41
CA PRO A 94 -4.50 2.35 10.43
C PRO A 94 -3.96 2.32 8.99
N SER A 95 -4.48 1.40 8.19
CA SER A 95 -4.19 1.31 6.76
C SER A 95 -4.74 2.53 6.01
N ILE A 96 -4.12 2.82 4.87
CA ILE A 96 -4.60 3.82 3.93
C ILE A 96 -5.25 3.08 2.77
N ASN A 97 -6.49 3.43 2.43
CA ASN A 97 -7.19 2.92 1.26
C ASN A 97 -7.38 4.06 0.25
N ILE A 98 -6.90 3.83 -0.98
CA ILE A 98 -7.04 4.75 -2.10
C ILE A 98 -7.88 4.04 -3.15
N GLU A 99 -9.05 4.57 -3.44
CA GLU A 99 -10.03 3.97 -4.33
C GLU A 99 -10.31 4.87 -5.54
N ASN A 100 -10.89 4.30 -6.59
CA ASN A 100 -11.32 5.01 -7.79
C ASN A 100 -10.18 5.77 -8.50
N ILE A 101 -8.99 5.18 -8.57
CA ILE A 101 -7.82 5.75 -9.24
C ILE A 101 -7.59 5.15 -10.63
N ASN A 102 -7.01 5.92 -11.54
CA ASN A 102 -6.75 5.48 -12.90
C ASN A 102 -5.66 4.39 -12.96
N MET A 103 -5.62 3.63 -14.05
CA MET A 103 -4.49 2.75 -14.32
C MET A 103 -3.21 3.56 -14.54
N GLY A 104 -2.07 3.03 -14.09
CA GLY A 104 -0.80 3.72 -14.16
C GLY A 104 0.19 3.34 -13.08
N GLU A 105 1.35 4.01 -13.10
CA GLU A 105 2.41 3.84 -12.09
C GLU A 105 2.20 4.81 -10.92
N TYR A 106 2.28 4.28 -9.71
CA TYR A 106 2.18 5.03 -8.46
C TYR A 106 3.41 4.76 -7.59
N SER A 107 3.85 5.78 -6.84
CA SER A 107 4.96 5.66 -5.91
C SER A 107 4.56 6.13 -4.52
N TYR A 108 4.91 5.33 -3.51
CA TYR A 108 4.60 5.61 -2.12
C TYR A 108 5.85 5.51 -1.25
N GLU A 109 5.90 6.36 -0.25
CA GLU A 109 6.96 6.39 0.75
C GLU A 109 6.40 5.94 2.11
N ALA A 110 7.22 5.18 2.81
CA ALA A 110 6.92 4.69 4.15
C ALA A 110 6.84 5.85 5.15
N LYS A 111 5.92 5.74 6.11
CA LYS A 111 5.82 6.69 7.22
C LYS A 111 6.85 6.35 8.29
N SER A 112 7.47 7.36 8.89
CA SER A 112 8.22 7.16 10.13
C SER A 112 7.25 6.83 11.27
N ILE A 113 7.54 5.77 12.02
CA ILE A 113 6.75 5.34 13.18
C ILE A 113 7.67 5.37 14.40
N ASP A 114 7.29 6.12 15.44
CA ASP A 114 8.12 6.27 16.62
C ASP A 114 8.30 4.93 17.37
N GLY A 115 9.52 4.66 17.83
CA GLY A 115 9.87 3.38 18.44
C GLY A 115 10.01 2.19 17.47
N TYR A 116 9.97 2.42 16.14
CA TYR A 116 10.13 1.37 15.14
C TYR A 116 11.15 1.74 14.06
N ASP A 117 11.82 0.73 13.50
CA ASP A 117 12.67 0.83 12.31
C ASP A 117 11.99 0.15 11.13
N ILE A 118 12.03 0.78 9.96
CA ILE A 118 11.55 0.16 8.73
C ILE A 118 12.54 -0.91 8.25
N ILE A 119 12.02 -2.08 7.88
CA ILE A 119 12.82 -3.22 7.43
C ILE A 119 12.71 -3.42 5.92
N THR A 120 11.55 -3.10 5.33
CA THR A 120 11.35 -3.09 3.87
C THR A 120 11.93 -1.84 3.22
N ASN A 121 11.95 -1.80 1.89
CA ASN A 121 12.26 -0.59 1.15
C ASN A 121 11.31 0.55 1.57
N SER A 122 11.87 1.72 1.87
CA SER A 122 11.11 2.92 2.27
C SER A 122 10.38 3.58 1.11
N LYS A 123 10.68 3.20 -0.14
CA LYS A 123 9.99 3.69 -1.33
C LYS A 123 9.60 2.53 -2.24
N VAL A 124 8.30 2.42 -2.52
CA VAL A 124 7.74 1.37 -3.38
C VAL A 124 7.07 2.00 -4.60
N LYS A 125 7.19 1.33 -5.74
CA LYS A 125 6.48 1.66 -6.98
C LYS A 125 5.56 0.51 -7.33
N VAL A 126 4.32 0.81 -7.71
CA VAL A 126 3.31 -0.18 -8.13
C VAL A 126 2.67 0.27 -9.43
N ILE A 127 2.23 -0.69 -10.24
CA ILE A 127 1.57 -0.41 -11.52
C ILE A 127 0.19 -1.06 -11.45
N LEU A 128 -0.84 -0.24 -11.64
CA LEU A 128 -2.22 -0.71 -11.81
C LEU A 128 -2.47 -0.93 -13.30
N THR A 129 -2.99 -2.12 -13.63
CA THR A 129 -3.40 -2.48 -14.98
C THR A 129 -4.84 -3.00 -14.95
N ILE A 130 -5.46 -3.11 -16.12
CA ILE A 130 -6.79 -3.71 -16.24
C ILE A 130 -6.80 -5.15 -15.70
N GLU A 131 -5.69 -5.88 -15.86
CA GLU A 131 -5.53 -7.26 -15.38
C GLU A 131 -5.23 -7.34 -13.88
N ASN A 132 -4.61 -6.29 -13.33
CA ASN A 132 -4.27 -6.18 -11.90
C ASN A 132 -4.65 -4.78 -11.36
N PRO A 133 -5.95 -4.50 -11.19
CA PRO A 133 -6.42 -3.17 -10.83
C PRO A 133 -6.24 -2.86 -9.35
N ASN A 134 -5.97 -3.87 -8.52
CA ASN A 134 -5.93 -3.74 -7.07
C ASN A 134 -4.58 -4.21 -6.55
N VAL A 135 -3.91 -3.38 -5.74
CA VAL A 135 -2.59 -3.70 -5.18
C VAL A 135 -2.54 -3.43 -3.68
N VAL A 136 -1.87 -4.31 -2.95
CA VAL A 136 -1.58 -4.14 -1.52
C VAL A 136 -0.09 -3.86 -1.35
N ILE A 137 0.24 -2.82 -0.60
CA ILE A 137 1.62 -2.45 -0.24
C ILE A 137 1.79 -2.66 1.26
N ASP A 138 2.71 -3.54 1.64
CA ASP A 138 3.06 -3.77 3.05
C ASP A 138 4.43 -3.17 3.38
N PHE A 139 4.43 -2.06 4.11
CA PHE A 139 5.64 -1.58 4.77
C PHE A 139 5.81 -2.33 6.09
N LYS A 140 6.91 -3.07 6.24
CA LYS A 140 7.19 -3.88 7.44
C LYS A 140 8.21 -3.19 8.33
N TYR A 141 7.94 -3.20 9.62
CA TYR A 141 8.71 -2.54 10.65
C TYR A 141 9.10 -3.51 11.75
N ARG A 142 10.21 -3.22 12.43
CA ARG A 142 10.62 -3.92 13.66
C ARG A 142 10.67 -2.92 14.80
N LYS A 143 10.23 -3.32 15.98
CA LYS A 143 10.33 -2.47 17.17
C LYS A 143 11.80 -2.20 17.49
N LYS A 144 12.15 -0.93 17.72
CA LYS A 144 13.48 -0.55 18.17
C LYS A 144 13.77 -1.26 19.49
N GLU A 145 14.93 -1.89 19.56
CA GLU A 145 15.44 -2.42 20.82
C GLU A 145 15.72 -1.25 21.76
N SER A 146 15.08 -1.23 22.93
CA SER A 146 15.42 -0.25 23.96
C SER A 146 16.83 -0.52 24.49
N THR A 147 17.66 0.51 24.50
CA THR A 147 18.96 0.51 25.18
C THR A 147 18.83 0.89 26.66
N GLU A 148 17.62 1.16 27.14
CA GLU A 148 17.35 1.48 28.54
C GLU A 148 16.82 0.25 29.28
N TYR A 149 17.34 0.01 30.49
CA TYR A 149 16.91 -1.05 31.40
C TYR A 149 16.38 -0.45 32.69
N ILE A 150 15.10 -0.65 32.98
CA ILE A 150 14.50 -0.28 34.27
C ILE A 150 14.76 -1.44 35.25
N ILE A 151 15.32 -1.14 36.42
CA ILE A 151 15.66 -2.16 37.41
C ILE A 151 14.41 -2.87 37.90
N ASP A 152 14.38 -4.20 37.75
CA ASP A 152 13.41 -5.06 38.41
C ASP A 152 13.83 -5.27 39.88
N LEU A 153 13.24 -4.46 40.76
CA LEU A 153 13.55 -4.48 42.19
C LEU A 153 13.30 -5.86 42.82
N LYS A 154 12.26 -6.58 42.38
CA LYS A 154 11.93 -7.88 42.94
C LYS A 154 12.96 -8.92 42.51
N TYR A 155 13.35 -8.92 41.25
CA TYR A 155 14.32 -9.86 40.70
C TYR A 155 15.68 -9.76 41.41
N PHE A 156 16.16 -8.54 41.67
CA PHE A 156 17.44 -8.31 42.34
C PHE A 156 17.33 -8.21 43.87
N ASN A 157 16.14 -8.40 44.44
CA ASN A 157 15.87 -8.24 45.88
C ASN A 157 16.31 -6.87 46.44
N ILE A 158 15.97 -5.80 45.73
CA ILE A 158 16.29 -4.41 46.08
C ILE A 158 15.06 -3.76 46.73
N LYS A 159 15.26 -2.97 47.80
CA LYS A 159 14.22 -2.13 48.42
C LYS A 159 14.46 -0.66 48.11
N ASN A 160 13.39 0.07 47.83
CA ASN A 160 13.41 1.50 47.51
C ASN A 160 12.49 2.33 48.45
N ASP A 161 12.15 1.75 49.60
CA ASP A 161 11.31 2.34 50.65
C ASP A 161 12.13 2.89 51.84
N GLY A 162 13.46 2.95 51.69
CA GLY A 162 14.38 3.41 52.74
C GLY A 162 14.72 2.35 53.78
N THR A 163 14.47 1.07 53.51
CA THR A 163 14.78 -0.05 54.42
C THR A 163 15.81 -1.03 53.84
N SER A 164 16.19 -2.05 54.63
CA SER A 164 17.02 -3.19 54.19
C SER A 164 18.33 -2.80 53.48
N PRO A 165 19.26 -2.13 54.19
CA PRO A 165 20.46 -1.55 53.58
C PRO A 165 21.40 -2.61 52.98
N ILE A 166 21.53 -3.76 53.64
CA ILE A 166 22.42 -4.85 53.23
C ILE A 166 21.89 -5.51 51.95
N GLU A 167 20.62 -5.90 51.93
CA GLU A 167 19.98 -6.54 50.78
C GLU A 167 19.97 -5.59 49.58
N THR A 168 19.62 -4.32 49.81
CA THR A 168 19.58 -3.28 48.78
C THR A 168 20.95 -3.05 48.16
N SER A 169 22.00 -2.89 48.97
CA SER A 169 23.38 -2.75 48.48
C SER A 169 23.81 -3.93 47.60
N LYS A 170 23.59 -5.16 48.08
CA LYS A 170 23.94 -6.38 47.34
C LYS A 170 23.15 -6.49 46.04
N GLY A 171 21.85 -6.26 46.10
CA GLY A 171 20.97 -6.31 44.94
C GLY A 171 21.35 -5.28 43.86
N ILE A 172 21.67 -4.05 44.26
CA ILE A 172 22.15 -3.01 43.33
C ILE A 172 23.45 -3.46 42.65
N ASN A 173 24.42 -3.99 43.40
CA ASN A 173 25.66 -4.51 42.80
C ASN A 173 25.38 -5.64 41.80
N THR A 174 24.51 -6.59 42.13
CA THR A 174 24.07 -7.64 41.20
C THR A 174 23.40 -7.07 39.95
N ALA A 175 22.57 -6.03 40.08
CA ALA A 175 21.94 -5.37 38.94
C ALA A 175 22.97 -4.66 38.03
N LEU A 176 23.99 -4.02 38.62
CA LEU A 176 25.09 -3.43 37.87
C LEU A 176 25.95 -4.50 37.19
N GLU A 177 26.24 -5.62 37.84
CA GLU A 177 26.95 -6.75 37.23
C GLU A 177 26.18 -7.34 36.05
N PHE A 178 24.86 -7.51 36.19
CA PHE A 178 23.97 -7.91 35.10
C PHE A 178 24.06 -6.96 33.91
N MET A 179 24.03 -5.64 34.16
CA MET A 179 24.20 -4.63 33.11
C MET A 179 25.56 -4.73 32.42
N SER A 180 26.63 -4.95 33.18
CA SER A 180 27.99 -5.09 32.64
C SER A 180 28.13 -6.27 31.67
N SER A 181 27.30 -7.29 31.83
CA SER A 181 27.29 -8.50 31.00
C SER A 181 26.45 -8.35 29.73
N SER A 182 25.66 -7.28 29.60
CA SER A 182 24.79 -7.03 28.44
C SER A 182 25.42 -6.05 27.46
N LEU A 183 25.53 -6.44 26.19
CA LEU A 183 25.95 -5.52 25.12
C LEU A 183 24.82 -4.59 24.65
N LYS A 184 23.56 -4.89 25.04
CA LYS A 184 22.35 -4.19 24.58
C LYS A 184 22.11 -2.88 25.32
N TYR A 185 22.24 -2.89 26.64
CA TYR A 185 21.82 -1.76 27.45
C TYR A 185 22.94 -0.72 27.61
N LYS A 186 22.57 0.55 27.48
CA LYS A 186 23.44 1.73 27.62
C LYS A 186 23.01 2.65 28.75
N LYS A 187 21.84 2.39 29.33
CA LYS A 187 21.31 3.15 30.46
C LYS A 187 20.55 2.23 31.41
N ILE A 188 20.85 2.32 32.70
CA ILE A 188 20.08 1.67 33.77
C ILE A 188 19.29 2.74 34.51
N ILE A 189 18.01 2.47 34.76
CA ILE A 189 17.06 3.42 35.35
C ILE A 189 16.54 2.84 36.67
N PHE A 190 16.73 3.58 37.75
CA PHE A 190 16.17 3.22 39.05
C PHE A 190 14.70 3.63 39.10
N PRO A 191 13.78 2.75 39.54
CA PRO A 191 12.45 3.17 39.95
C PRO A 191 12.53 4.26 41.05
N LYS A 192 11.54 5.14 41.12
CA LYS A 192 11.52 6.23 42.11
C LYS A 192 11.53 5.67 43.54
N GLY A 193 12.34 6.22 44.42
CA GLY A 193 12.34 5.86 45.84
C GLY A 193 13.60 6.29 46.59
N ILE A 194 13.68 5.81 47.84
CA ILE A 194 14.85 5.98 48.70
C ILE A 194 15.49 4.60 48.85
N TYR A 195 16.71 4.47 48.37
CA TYR A 195 17.49 3.25 48.47
C TYR A 195 18.45 3.41 49.62
N LEU A 196 18.17 2.74 50.74
CA LEU A 196 19.12 2.71 51.85
C LEU A 196 20.25 1.74 51.47
N ILE A 197 21.51 2.17 51.59
CA ILE A 197 22.69 1.39 51.22
C ILE A 197 23.60 1.21 52.43
N ASP A 198 24.13 0.01 52.59
CA ASP A 198 25.04 -0.38 53.66
C ASP A 198 26.49 0.04 53.35
N GLU A 199 27.16 0.66 54.33
CA GLU A 199 28.52 1.16 54.23
C GLU A 199 29.57 0.05 54.15
N ASN A 200 29.27 -1.15 54.66
CA ASN A 200 30.16 -2.31 54.61
C ASN A 200 30.00 -3.10 53.29
N ASN A 201 28.93 -2.86 52.54
CA ASN A 201 28.64 -3.39 51.22
C ASN A 201 28.49 -2.21 50.22
N PRO A 202 29.58 -1.47 49.91
CA PRO A 202 29.49 -0.29 49.06
C PRO A 202 29.00 -0.63 47.64
N ILE A 203 28.34 0.33 47.00
CA ILE A 203 27.96 0.20 45.59
C ILE A 203 29.22 0.35 44.73
N VAL A 204 29.52 -0.67 43.94
CA VAL A 204 30.70 -0.75 43.08
C VAL A 204 30.30 -0.58 41.63
N ILE A 205 30.70 0.53 41.03
CA ILE A 205 30.40 0.84 39.62
C ILE A 205 31.59 0.41 38.76
N LYS A 206 31.47 -0.74 38.11
CA LYS A 206 32.44 -1.26 37.12
C LYS A 206 31.80 -1.32 35.73
N LEU A 207 31.27 -0.19 35.28
CA LEU A 207 30.58 -0.07 34.00
C LEU A 207 31.36 0.87 33.07
N LYS A 208 31.35 0.57 31.77
CA LYS A 208 31.93 1.40 30.72
C LYS A 208 30.85 1.83 29.75
N ASP A 209 30.80 3.11 29.42
CA ASP A 209 29.85 3.70 28.45
C ASP A 209 28.36 3.41 28.79
N ILE A 210 28.03 3.35 30.10
CA ILE A 210 26.67 3.16 30.60
C ILE A 210 26.28 4.33 31.50
N THR A 211 25.07 4.86 31.29
CA THR A 211 24.46 5.87 32.16
C THR A 211 23.71 5.21 33.31
N ILE A 212 23.96 5.65 34.54
CA ILE A 212 23.13 5.31 35.70
C ILE A 212 22.18 6.47 35.97
N ASP A 213 20.90 6.27 35.68
CA ASP A 213 19.84 7.25 35.88
C ASP A 213 19.07 6.92 37.16
N LEU A 214 19.22 7.76 38.18
CA LEU A 214 18.48 7.60 39.42
C LEU A 214 17.00 7.99 39.27
N ASN A 215 16.58 8.65 38.18
CA ASN A 215 15.18 8.97 37.88
C ASN A 215 14.43 9.69 39.02
N GLY A 216 15.14 10.56 39.74
CA GLY A 216 14.62 11.27 40.92
C GLY A 216 14.68 10.49 42.24
N SER A 217 15.34 9.33 42.26
CA SER A 217 15.61 8.55 43.47
C SER A 217 16.81 9.06 44.25
N THR A 218 16.90 8.66 45.51
CA THR A 218 18.03 8.97 46.39
C THR A 218 18.71 7.68 46.84
N LEU A 219 20.03 7.63 46.74
CA LEU A 219 20.85 6.65 47.47
C LEU A 219 21.21 7.26 48.82
N LYS A 220 20.80 6.63 49.92
CA LYS A 220 21.04 7.09 51.29
C LYS A 220 21.95 6.10 52.00
N ILE A 221 23.10 6.55 52.49
CA ILE A 221 23.97 5.70 53.30
C ILE A 221 23.29 5.47 54.66
N ASN A 222 23.28 4.21 55.10
CA ASN A 222 22.83 3.82 56.42
C ASN A 222 23.57 4.65 57.48
N SER A 223 22.81 5.25 58.40
CA SER A 223 23.32 6.17 59.44
C SER A 223 23.26 5.49 60.80
#